data_AF-A0AAW7X8Y7-F1
#
_entry.id   AF-A0AAW7X8Y7-F1
#
_cell.length_a   1.000
_cell.length_b   1.000
_cell.length_c   1.000
_cell.angle_alpha   90.00
_cell.angle_beta   90.00
_cell.angle_gamma   90.00
#
_symmetry.space_group_name_H-M   'P 1'
#
loop_
_entity.id
_entity.type
_entity.pdbx_description
1 polymer ?
#
loop_
_entity_poly.entity_id
_entity_poly.type
_entity_poly.pdbx_seq_one_letter_code
_entity_poly.pdbx_strand_id
1 'polypeptide(L)'
;MSTDLSKLCADFLRQKHASLSPEKLKASHARELVAAFFGYKSHAALMAEKAYPLQRLEDAYIFIPDLPLLEDRRVKLNDLPADLISSMNIAKLLSDFLSGEGLCGGNVWLYDSLESYITDVFLPDSQALIDDELSGVMAETNAGFFDTPYYDDVKIHNGDDELIVTASAQYKGESLDDKPFCGDTIDMGVQITLPRIAGKRGFYDFELEVGGSINDDWVDPDLKYGKPLQSRLAEELGISDDDLEMLEWETQENSSNDGLIYDFILTFDDTCPPEILGKIEGLSDDKTIRVSANAFDENTQLAEPSTPNDNRGNTMSTYPKRVADNILPLSMAGDLPAAFKEWHFTDKVKDHLKPNEDCELCDNEKLRYHFEIENEITRNRLWIGSSCILKFQVQVFDNKGNVLNAKDTEKKLNKLKDKMCYDACINALKNLAIAEPNEILSNALNYYLKNKYLTPKYAFVVFWRLNKNDIDHSPSFFKVALNKNKYKEHLEEMDTFKVHTFWKALSSSQKKIAERLGHTAPPA
;
A
#
# COMPACT_ATOMS: atom_id res chain seq x y z
N MET A 1 -42.30 -4.23 16.06
CA MET A 1 -42.20 -5.69 16.31
C MET A 1 -40.80 -6.08 15.89
N SER A 2 -39.99 -6.63 16.80
CA SER A 2 -38.63 -7.07 16.44
C SER A 2 -38.72 -8.30 15.55
N THR A 3 -38.43 -8.13 14.27
CA THR A 3 -38.46 -9.23 13.29
C THR A 3 -37.24 -10.13 13.53
N ASP A 4 -37.47 -11.44 13.70
CA ASP A 4 -36.39 -12.43 13.80
C ASP A 4 -35.95 -12.85 12.40
N LEU A 5 -34.89 -12.19 11.90
CA LEU A 5 -34.29 -12.42 10.58
C LEU A 5 -33.88 -13.88 10.38
N SER A 6 -33.30 -14.51 11.41
CA SER A 6 -32.87 -15.91 11.31
C SER A 6 -34.04 -16.84 11.05
N LYS A 7 -35.14 -16.63 11.78
CA LYS A 7 -36.37 -17.39 11.58
C LYS A 7 -36.99 -17.14 10.21
N LEU A 8 -37.06 -15.89 9.76
CA LEU A 8 -37.60 -15.55 8.44
C LEU A 8 -36.84 -16.24 7.31
N CYS A 9 -35.51 -16.14 7.31
CA CYS A 9 -34.66 -16.80 6.32
C CYS A 9 -34.85 -18.31 6.34
N ALA A 10 -34.94 -18.93 7.52
CA ALA A 10 -35.10 -20.39 7.65
C ALA A 10 -36.48 -20.86 7.15
N ASP A 11 -37.54 -20.12 7.45
CA ASP A 11 -38.89 -20.43 6.97
C ASP A 11 -39.00 -20.21 5.46
N PHE A 12 -38.40 -19.15 4.92
CA PHE A 12 -38.33 -18.89 3.48
C PHE A 12 -37.58 -19.99 2.72
N LEU A 13 -36.40 -20.38 3.19
CA LEU A 13 -35.60 -21.45 2.58
C LEU A 13 -36.40 -22.77 2.51
N ARG A 14 -37.11 -23.11 3.58
CA ARG A 14 -37.94 -24.33 3.63
C ARG A 14 -39.13 -24.25 2.68
N GLN A 15 -39.78 -23.08 2.60
CA GLN A 15 -40.90 -22.88 1.69
C GLN A 15 -40.46 -23.01 0.24
N LYS A 16 -39.32 -22.41 -0.13
CA LYS A 16 -38.74 -22.53 -1.47
C LYS A 16 -38.34 -23.97 -1.78
N HIS A 17 -37.69 -24.67 -0.85
CA HIS A 17 -37.37 -26.09 -1.03
C HIS A 17 -38.62 -26.94 -1.28
N ALA A 18 -39.66 -26.78 -0.45
CA ALA A 18 -40.91 -27.54 -0.57
C ALA A 18 -41.68 -27.28 -1.88
N SER A 19 -41.41 -26.14 -2.56
CA SER A 19 -41.98 -25.86 -3.88
C SER A 19 -41.25 -26.55 -5.03
N LEU A 20 -39.99 -26.97 -4.81
CA LEU A 20 -39.12 -27.57 -5.82
C LEU A 20 -38.92 -29.08 -5.60
N SER A 21 -39.09 -29.54 -4.36
CA SER A 21 -38.80 -30.91 -3.94
C SER A 21 -39.96 -31.52 -3.14
N PRO A 22 -40.27 -32.82 -3.34
CA PRO A 22 -41.19 -33.56 -2.50
C PRO A 22 -40.63 -33.84 -1.09
N GLU A 23 -39.31 -33.81 -0.90
CA GLU A 23 -38.66 -34.02 0.39
C GLU A 23 -38.67 -32.72 1.23
N LYS A 24 -38.89 -32.85 2.54
CA LYS A 24 -39.01 -31.69 3.43
C LYS A 24 -37.67 -31.37 4.10
N LEU A 25 -37.20 -30.13 3.93
CA LEU A 25 -36.10 -29.61 4.73
C LEU A 25 -36.53 -29.43 6.20
N LYS A 26 -35.88 -30.18 7.10
CA LYS A 26 -36.12 -30.10 8.56
C LYS A 26 -35.85 -28.67 9.07
N ALA A 27 -36.68 -28.19 10.00
CA ALA A 27 -36.56 -26.85 10.55
C ALA A 27 -35.24 -26.61 11.27
N SER A 28 -34.70 -27.63 11.96
CA SER A 28 -33.37 -27.59 12.58
C SER A 28 -32.28 -27.39 11.54
N HIS A 29 -32.30 -28.13 10.43
CA HIS A 29 -31.29 -28.01 9.37
C HIS A 29 -31.32 -26.63 8.71
N ALA A 30 -32.52 -26.12 8.38
CA ALA A 30 -32.65 -24.79 7.80
C ALA A 30 -32.07 -23.69 8.70
N ARG A 31 -32.31 -23.76 10.01
CA ARG A 31 -31.75 -22.83 11.00
C ARG A 31 -30.22 -22.92 11.09
N GLU A 32 -29.66 -24.11 11.01
CA GLU A 32 -28.22 -24.32 11.03
C GLU A 32 -27.55 -23.80 9.74
N LEU A 33 -28.17 -23.99 8.58
CA LEU A 33 -27.71 -23.43 7.31
C LEU A 33 -27.79 -21.90 7.32
N VAL A 34 -28.89 -21.33 7.82
CA VAL A 34 -29.03 -19.86 7.95
C VAL A 34 -28.02 -19.30 8.95
N ALA A 35 -27.72 -20.00 10.04
CA ALA A 35 -26.69 -19.56 10.98
C ALA A 35 -25.30 -19.55 10.32
N ALA A 36 -24.98 -20.58 9.55
CA ALA A 36 -23.74 -20.65 8.78
C ALA A 36 -23.66 -19.51 7.76
N PHE A 37 -24.73 -19.23 7.02
CA PHE A 37 -24.83 -18.10 6.09
C PHE A 37 -24.47 -16.75 6.73
N PHE A 38 -24.89 -16.52 7.98
CA PHE A 38 -24.54 -15.32 8.76
C PHE A 38 -23.17 -15.38 9.47
N GLY A 39 -22.37 -16.43 9.24
CA GLY A 39 -21.02 -16.59 9.81
C GLY A 39 -20.96 -17.25 11.19
N TYR A 40 -22.04 -17.91 11.64
CA TYR A 40 -22.10 -18.57 12.94
C TYR A 40 -21.99 -20.10 12.81
N LYS A 41 -21.13 -20.70 13.65
CA LYS A 41 -20.88 -22.15 13.65
C LYS A 41 -22.11 -23.01 14.00
N SER A 42 -23.12 -22.40 14.62
CA SER A 42 -24.40 -23.05 14.93
C SER A 42 -25.52 -22.04 15.14
N HIS A 43 -26.76 -22.49 15.08
CA HIS A 43 -27.91 -21.64 15.41
C HIS A 43 -27.87 -21.16 16.87
N ALA A 44 -27.39 -22.00 17.80
CA ALA A 44 -27.22 -21.59 19.20
C ALA A 44 -26.20 -20.45 19.35
N ALA A 45 -25.11 -20.47 18.59
CA ALA A 45 -24.12 -19.39 18.58
C ALA A 45 -24.71 -18.09 18.02
N LEU A 46 -25.53 -18.17 16.97
CA LEU A 46 -26.23 -17.01 16.43
C LEU A 46 -27.19 -16.40 17.46
N MET A 47 -27.97 -17.22 18.17
CA MET A 47 -28.90 -16.75 19.21
C MET A 47 -28.19 -16.17 20.44
N ALA A 48 -26.92 -16.51 20.65
CA ALA A 48 -26.11 -15.98 21.74
C ALA A 48 -25.47 -14.62 21.41
N GLU A 49 -25.54 -14.18 20.15
CA GLU A 49 -25.02 -12.88 19.71
C GLU A 49 -25.74 -11.73 20.43
N LYS A 50 -24.95 -10.79 20.95
CA LYS A 50 -25.45 -9.60 21.67
C LYS A 50 -24.73 -8.33 21.27
N ALA A 51 -23.48 -8.42 20.82
CA ALA A 51 -22.66 -7.27 20.45
C ALA A 51 -23.15 -6.68 19.13
N TYR A 52 -23.48 -7.55 18.16
CA TYR A 52 -23.90 -7.15 16.82
C TYR A 52 -25.25 -7.78 16.43
N PRO A 53 -26.38 -7.22 16.89
CA PRO A 53 -27.70 -7.76 16.58
C PRO A 53 -27.97 -7.82 15.08
N LEU A 54 -28.47 -8.95 14.57
CA LEU A 54 -28.80 -9.11 13.15
C LEU A 54 -29.80 -8.09 12.63
N GLN A 55 -30.66 -7.53 13.50
CA GLN A 55 -31.65 -6.51 13.10
C GLN A 55 -31.01 -5.29 12.45
N ARG A 56 -29.73 -5.01 12.73
CA ARG A 56 -28.98 -3.90 12.13
C ARG A 56 -28.49 -4.20 10.71
N LEU A 57 -28.85 -5.35 10.13
CA LEU A 57 -28.43 -5.70 8.77
C LEU A 57 -29.02 -4.75 7.72
N GLU A 58 -30.17 -4.13 8.01
CA GLU A 58 -30.73 -3.05 7.18
C GLU A 58 -29.82 -1.81 7.12
N ASP A 59 -29.01 -1.58 8.16
CA ASP A 59 -28.05 -0.47 8.23
C ASP A 59 -26.68 -0.83 7.61
N ALA A 60 -26.46 -2.10 7.23
CA ALA A 60 -25.18 -2.53 6.67
C ALA A 60 -24.98 -1.97 5.27
N TYR A 61 -23.76 -1.51 4.98
CA TYR A 61 -23.36 -1.07 3.63
C TYR A 61 -22.84 -2.23 2.80
N ILE A 62 -22.26 -3.25 3.46
CA ILE A 62 -21.69 -4.43 2.85
C ILE A 62 -22.18 -5.66 3.61
N PHE A 63 -22.63 -6.67 2.87
CA PHE A 63 -22.99 -7.97 3.44
C PHE A 63 -22.25 -9.09 2.71
N ILE A 64 -21.54 -9.93 3.46
CA ILE A 64 -20.67 -10.98 2.91
C ILE A 64 -21.16 -12.35 3.40
N PRO A 65 -22.03 -13.07 2.67
CA PRO A 65 -22.43 -14.43 3.04
C PRO A 65 -21.23 -15.37 3.27
N ASP A 66 -21.28 -16.17 4.33
CA ASP A 66 -20.20 -17.12 4.65
C ASP A 66 -20.40 -18.46 3.94
N LEU A 67 -20.03 -18.49 2.66
CA LEU A 67 -20.16 -19.68 1.83
C LEU A 67 -19.29 -20.87 2.31
N PRO A 68 -18.02 -20.68 2.71
CA PRO A 68 -17.21 -21.78 3.26
C PRO A 68 -17.82 -22.42 4.51
N LEU A 69 -18.35 -21.60 5.42
CA LEU A 69 -19.03 -22.13 6.61
C LEU A 69 -20.35 -22.83 6.27
N LEU A 70 -21.06 -22.34 5.25
CA LEU A 70 -22.28 -22.98 4.75
C LEU A 70 -22.00 -24.38 4.19
N GLU A 71 -20.94 -24.53 3.39
CA GLU A 71 -20.48 -25.83 2.88
C GLU A 71 -20.03 -26.76 4.03
N ASP A 72 -19.18 -26.28 4.94
CA ASP A 72 -18.75 -27.04 6.13
C ASP A 72 -19.97 -27.51 6.96
N ARG A 73 -20.99 -26.65 7.09
CA ARG A 73 -22.20 -27.01 7.83
C ARG A 73 -22.99 -28.11 7.12
N ARG A 74 -23.10 -28.08 5.80
CA ARG A 74 -23.80 -29.12 5.04
C ARG A 74 -23.18 -30.48 5.22
N VAL A 75 -21.85 -30.58 5.17
CA VAL A 75 -21.13 -31.85 5.36
C VAL A 75 -21.38 -32.45 6.75
N LYS A 76 -21.63 -31.61 7.76
CA LYS A 76 -21.85 -32.04 9.16
C LYS A 76 -23.30 -32.38 9.51
N LEU A 77 -24.26 -32.05 8.65
CA LEU A 77 -25.68 -32.31 8.90
C LEU A 77 -26.10 -33.65 8.30
N ASN A 78 -26.47 -34.59 9.15
CA ASN A 78 -27.02 -35.88 8.73
C ASN A 78 -28.43 -35.71 8.16
N ASP A 79 -28.83 -36.58 7.23
CA ASP A 79 -30.17 -36.59 6.61
C ASP A 79 -30.56 -35.23 5.97
N LEU A 80 -29.63 -34.58 5.26
CA LEU A 80 -30.00 -33.49 4.36
C LEU A 80 -30.68 -34.06 3.10
N PRO A 81 -31.71 -33.39 2.56
CA PRO A 81 -32.32 -33.78 1.30
C PRO A 81 -31.26 -33.83 0.19
N ALA A 82 -31.25 -34.92 -0.58
CA ALA A 82 -30.24 -35.13 -1.62
C ALA A 82 -30.36 -34.12 -2.78
N ASP A 83 -31.55 -33.57 -2.97
CA ASP A 83 -31.89 -32.56 -3.98
C ASP A 83 -31.82 -31.12 -3.47
N LEU A 84 -31.29 -30.90 -2.26
CA LEU A 84 -31.05 -29.56 -1.74
C LEU A 84 -30.05 -28.82 -2.63
N ILE A 85 -30.49 -27.67 -3.18
CA ILE A 85 -29.68 -26.77 -4.03
C ILE A 85 -28.30 -26.47 -3.43
N SER A 86 -27.29 -26.19 -4.26
CA SER A 86 -25.91 -25.89 -3.84
C SER A 86 -25.81 -24.70 -2.89
N SER A 87 -24.71 -24.58 -2.12
CA SER A 87 -24.63 -23.53 -1.09
C SER A 87 -24.56 -22.14 -1.69
N MET A 88 -23.94 -22.02 -2.87
CA MET A 88 -23.97 -20.80 -3.66
C MET A 88 -25.42 -20.39 -3.99
N ASN A 89 -26.25 -21.35 -4.42
CA ASN A 89 -27.65 -21.10 -4.72
C ASN A 89 -28.48 -20.81 -3.46
N ILE A 90 -28.18 -21.43 -2.31
CA ILE A 90 -28.79 -21.09 -1.02
C ILE A 90 -28.43 -19.64 -0.64
N ALA A 91 -27.15 -19.29 -0.69
CA ALA A 91 -26.66 -17.97 -0.32
C ALA A 91 -27.24 -16.88 -1.23
N LYS A 92 -27.30 -17.13 -2.55
CA LYS A 92 -27.97 -16.27 -3.52
C LYS A 92 -29.45 -16.10 -3.20
N LEU A 93 -30.18 -17.20 -3.01
CA LEU A 93 -31.61 -17.20 -2.72
C LEU A 93 -31.95 -16.41 -1.44
N LEU A 94 -31.14 -16.57 -0.38
CA LEU A 94 -31.31 -15.85 0.87
C LEU A 94 -30.94 -14.37 0.74
N SER A 95 -29.88 -14.05 0.00
CA SER A 95 -29.46 -12.68 -0.25
C SER A 95 -30.51 -11.92 -1.07
N ASP A 96 -31.01 -12.52 -2.16
CA ASP A 96 -32.08 -11.95 -2.99
C ASP A 96 -33.35 -11.68 -2.18
N PHE A 97 -33.69 -12.59 -1.27
CA PHE A 97 -34.82 -12.40 -0.34
C PHE A 97 -34.59 -11.24 0.62
N LEU A 98 -33.43 -11.17 1.25
CA LEU A 98 -33.10 -10.09 2.19
C LEU A 98 -33.11 -8.72 1.50
N SER A 99 -32.49 -8.61 0.32
CA SER A 99 -32.48 -7.37 -0.46
C SER A 99 -33.88 -7.00 -0.97
N GLY A 100 -34.66 -7.98 -1.46
CA GLY A 100 -36.02 -7.75 -1.96
C GLY A 100 -37.01 -7.29 -0.91
N GLU A 101 -36.86 -7.75 0.35
CA GLU A 101 -37.67 -7.32 1.49
C GLU A 101 -37.13 -6.05 2.18
N GLY A 102 -36.03 -5.47 1.69
CA GLY A 102 -35.38 -4.30 2.31
C GLY A 102 -34.75 -4.59 3.67
N LEU A 103 -34.42 -5.85 3.95
CA LEU A 103 -33.84 -6.33 5.20
C LEU A 103 -32.30 -6.37 5.19
N CYS A 104 -31.70 -6.06 4.04
CA CYS A 104 -30.27 -5.82 3.84
C CYS A 104 -30.12 -4.53 3.04
N GLY A 105 -29.51 -3.51 3.64
CA GLY A 105 -29.32 -2.20 3.00
C GLY A 105 -28.10 -2.12 2.07
N GLY A 106 -27.22 -3.12 2.15
CA GLY A 106 -25.87 -3.07 1.60
C GLY A 106 -25.68 -3.88 0.32
N ASN A 107 -24.53 -3.65 -0.31
CA ASN A 107 -24.04 -4.46 -1.42
C ASN A 107 -23.70 -5.86 -0.93
N VAL A 108 -24.22 -6.87 -1.61
CA VAL A 108 -23.95 -8.27 -1.27
C VAL A 108 -22.73 -8.76 -2.04
N TRP A 109 -21.68 -9.14 -1.32
CA TRP A 109 -20.47 -9.73 -1.90
C TRP A 109 -20.62 -11.25 -1.89
N LEU A 110 -21.24 -11.76 -2.95
CA LEU A 110 -21.45 -13.19 -3.14
C LEU A 110 -20.46 -13.75 -4.15
N TYR A 111 -19.54 -14.59 -3.67
CA TYR A 111 -18.50 -15.22 -4.47
C TYR A 111 -18.08 -16.57 -3.85
N ASP A 112 -17.29 -17.37 -4.55
CA ASP A 112 -16.88 -18.70 -4.08
C ASP A 112 -16.05 -18.62 -2.80
N SER A 113 -15.21 -17.59 -2.69
CA SER A 113 -14.50 -17.21 -1.48
C SER A 113 -14.37 -15.69 -1.39
N LEU A 114 -14.19 -15.17 -0.17
CA LEU A 114 -13.91 -13.74 0.01
C LEU A 114 -12.57 -13.36 -0.63
N GLU A 115 -11.57 -14.24 -0.57
CA GLU A 115 -10.26 -14.03 -1.16
C GLU A 115 -10.38 -13.77 -2.67
N SER A 116 -11.07 -14.66 -3.38
CA SER A 116 -11.26 -14.53 -4.82
C SER A 116 -12.12 -13.31 -5.18
N TYR A 117 -13.12 -12.94 -4.36
CA TYR A 117 -13.86 -11.68 -4.57
C TYR A 117 -12.94 -10.46 -4.46
N ILE A 118 -12.05 -10.46 -3.47
CA ILE A 118 -11.13 -9.36 -3.23
C ILE A 118 -10.17 -9.21 -4.41
N THR A 119 -9.58 -10.30 -4.87
CA THR A 119 -8.62 -10.31 -5.99
C THR A 119 -9.27 -10.04 -7.35
N ASP A 120 -10.41 -10.67 -7.64
CA ASP A 120 -10.99 -10.64 -9.00
C ASP A 120 -11.89 -9.43 -9.24
N VAL A 121 -12.46 -8.84 -8.17
CA VAL A 121 -13.49 -7.80 -8.27
C VAL A 121 -13.09 -6.56 -7.50
N PHE A 122 -12.90 -6.66 -6.18
CA PHE A 122 -12.76 -5.48 -5.32
C PHE A 122 -11.49 -4.68 -5.62
N LEU A 123 -10.33 -5.34 -5.68
CA LEU A 123 -9.04 -4.68 -5.92
C LEU A 123 -8.97 -4.07 -7.33
N PRO A 124 -9.37 -4.76 -8.41
CA PRO A 124 -9.48 -4.16 -9.74
C PRO A 124 -10.44 -2.95 -9.79
N ASP A 125 -11.63 -3.05 -9.18
CA ASP A 125 -12.60 -1.94 -9.14
C ASP A 125 -12.07 -0.76 -8.30
N SER A 126 -11.19 -1.03 -7.34
CA SER A 126 -10.56 -0.04 -6.47
C SER A 126 -9.21 0.47 -7.00
N GLN A 127 -8.77 0.02 -8.18
CA GLN A 127 -7.44 0.36 -8.71
C GLN A 127 -7.20 1.87 -8.75
N ALA A 128 -8.19 2.64 -9.20
CA ALA A 128 -8.07 4.10 -9.26
C ALA A 128 -7.93 4.77 -7.87
N LEU A 129 -8.36 4.14 -6.78
CA LEU A 129 -8.12 4.61 -5.41
C LEU A 129 -6.72 4.21 -4.94
N ILE A 130 -6.29 3.00 -5.30
CA ILE A 130 -4.97 2.45 -4.97
C ILE A 130 -3.86 3.27 -5.65
N ASP A 131 -4.01 3.58 -6.94
CA ASP A 131 -3.08 4.44 -7.69
C ASP A 131 -2.99 5.85 -7.11
N ASP A 132 -4.08 6.35 -6.55
CA ASP A 132 -4.12 7.68 -5.95
C ASP A 132 -3.29 7.73 -4.66
N GLU A 133 -3.40 6.70 -3.82
CA GLU A 133 -2.58 6.56 -2.61
C GLU A 133 -1.11 6.29 -2.95
N LEU A 134 -0.83 5.53 -4.03
CA LEU A 134 0.52 5.25 -4.52
C LEU A 134 1.12 6.40 -5.36
N SER A 135 0.34 7.42 -5.71
CA SER A 135 0.76 8.47 -6.65
C SER A 135 2.04 9.20 -6.22
N GLY A 136 2.28 9.33 -4.92
CA GLY A 136 3.52 9.89 -4.38
C GLY A 136 4.74 9.03 -4.71
N VAL A 137 4.61 7.71 -4.57
CA VAL A 137 5.66 6.72 -4.88
C VAL A 137 5.84 6.61 -6.39
N MET A 138 4.76 6.60 -7.17
CA MET A 138 4.81 6.60 -8.63
C MET A 138 5.49 7.85 -9.20
N ALA A 139 5.33 9.01 -8.55
CA ALA A 139 5.99 10.25 -8.98
C ALA A 139 7.52 10.25 -8.74
N GLU A 140 8.03 9.32 -7.94
CA GLU A 140 9.46 9.10 -7.73
C GLU A 140 10.07 8.20 -8.81
N THR A 141 9.25 7.53 -9.64
CA THR A 141 9.70 6.69 -10.75
C THR A 141 9.58 7.43 -12.10
N ASN A 142 10.22 6.88 -13.13
CA ASN A 142 10.07 7.34 -14.51
C ASN A 142 9.22 6.41 -15.38
N ALA A 143 8.46 5.51 -14.75
CA ALA A 143 7.62 4.51 -15.40
C ALA A 143 6.13 4.91 -15.39
N GLY A 144 5.41 4.49 -16.42
CA GLY A 144 3.96 4.61 -16.49
C GLY A 144 3.28 3.35 -15.97
N PHE A 145 2.39 3.49 -15.00
CA PHE A 145 1.63 2.37 -14.43
C PHE A 145 0.24 2.34 -15.07
N PHE A 146 0.05 1.45 -16.04
CA PHE A 146 -1.18 1.36 -16.84
C PHE A 146 -1.96 0.06 -16.60
N ASP A 147 -1.27 -0.99 -16.16
CA ASP A 147 -1.86 -2.30 -15.92
C ASP A 147 -2.41 -2.43 -14.50
N THR A 148 -3.22 -3.47 -14.27
CA THR A 148 -3.67 -3.82 -12.91
C THR A 148 -2.65 -4.77 -12.28
N PRO A 149 -2.14 -4.47 -11.07
CA PRO A 149 -1.21 -5.34 -10.37
C PRO A 149 -1.86 -6.69 -10.04
N TYR A 150 -1.07 -7.75 -10.12
CA TYR A 150 -1.46 -9.08 -9.69
C TYR A 150 -1.10 -9.26 -8.21
N TYR A 151 -2.07 -9.68 -7.39
CA TYR A 151 -1.89 -9.83 -5.95
C TYR A 151 -1.58 -11.28 -5.59
N ASP A 152 -0.38 -11.51 -5.07
CA ASP A 152 0.17 -12.85 -4.82
C ASP A 152 -0.16 -13.39 -3.42
N ASP A 153 -0.42 -12.51 -2.45
CA ASP A 153 -0.61 -12.89 -1.04
C ASP A 153 -1.78 -12.10 -0.44
N VAL A 154 -2.97 -12.71 -0.41
CA VAL A 154 -4.17 -12.18 0.24
C VAL A 154 -4.41 -12.91 1.55
N LYS A 155 -4.34 -12.17 2.67
CA LYS A 155 -4.57 -12.68 4.02
C LYS A 155 -5.82 -12.06 4.61
N ILE A 156 -6.70 -12.92 5.12
CA ILE A 156 -7.95 -12.51 5.76
C ILE A 156 -7.85 -12.75 7.26
N HIS A 157 -7.98 -11.67 8.04
CA HIS A 157 -8.04 -11.71 9.50
C HIS A 157 -9.42 -11.29 9.99
N ASN A 158 -10.16 -12.23 10.58
CA ASN A 158 -11.49 -11.97 11.13
C ASN A 158 -11.36 -11.64 12.63
N GLY A 159 -11.34 -10.35 12.95
CA GLY A 159 -11.36 -9.85 14.32
C GLY A 159 -12.76 -9.84 14.93
N ASP A 160 -12.85 -9.48 16.22
CA ASP A 160 -14.12 -9.42 16.94
C ASP A 160 -15.01 -8.29 16.39
N ASP A 161 -14.45 -7.10 16.18
CA ASP A 161 -15.18 -5.88 15.79
C ASP A 161 -15.00 -5.49 14.31
N GLU A 162 -14.04 -6.10 13.61
CA GLU A 162 -13.72 -5.77 12.22
C GLU A 162 -13.17 -6.98 11.48
N LEU A 163 -13.27 -6.93 10.15
CA LEU A 163 -12.64 -7.87 9.25
C LEU A 163 -11.53 -7.12 8.49
N ILE A 164 -10.30 -7.58 8.61
CA ILE A 164 -9.14 -6.98 7.96
C ILE A 164 -8.69 -7.93 6.84
N VAL A 165 -8.51 -7.39 5.65
CA VAL A 165 -7.91 -8.10 4.51
C VAL A 165 -6.63 -7.37 4.13
N THR A 166 -5.51 -8.07 4.06
CA THR A 166 -4.24 -7.52 3.57
C THR A 166 -3.84 -8.22 2.28
N ALA A 167 -3.52 -7.47 1.24
CA ALA A 167 -3.07 -7.99 -0.04
C ALA A 167 -1.72 -7.36 -0.42
N SER A 168 -0.77 -8.16 -0.90
CA SER A 168 0.52 -7.67 -1.40
C SER A 168 0.66 -7.93 -2.90
N ALA A 169 1.30 -7.00 -3.61
CA ALA A 169 1.56 -7.13 -5.05
C ALA A 169 2.86 -6.41 -5.43
N GLN A 170 3.46 -6.86 -6.54
CA GLN A 170 4.48 -6.10 -7.25
C GLN A 170 3.84 -5.38 -8.43
N TYR A 171 3.83 -4.05 -8.37
CA TYR A 171 3.25 -3.23 -9.43
C TYR A 171 4.35 -2.78 -10.38
N LYS A 172 4.39 -3.39 -11.56
CA LYS A 172 5.37 -3.09 -12.61
C LYS A 172 4.85 -2.00 -13.55
N GLY A 173 5.67 -0.99 -13.78
CA GLY A 173 5.42 0.09 -14.72
C GLY A 173 6.14 -0.13 -16.04
N GLU A 174 5.67 0.54 -17.08
CA GLU A 174 6.24 0.49 -18.42
C GLU A 174 7.11 1.72 -18.70
N SER A 175 8.14 1.57 -19.55
CA SER A 175 8.96 2.70 -19.96
C SER A 175 8.18 3.66 -20.85
N LEU A 176 8.26 4.96 -20.57
CA LEU A 176 7.58 6.01 -21.32
C LEU A 176 8.45 6.73 -22.36
N ASP A 177 9.78 6.51 -22.38
CA ASP A 177 10.77 7.21 -23.23
C ASP A 177 12.10 6.41 -23.35
N ASP A 178 13.02 6.84 -24.24
CA ASP A 178 14.43 6.38 -24.32
C ASP A 178 15.32 6.84 -23.14
N LYS A 179 14.75 6.98 -21.93
CA LYS A 179 15.47 7.40 -20.71
C LYS A 179 15.91 6.18 -19.90
N PRO A 180 16.97 6.31 -19.07
CA PRO A 180 17.46 5.20 -18.25
C PRO A 180 16.36 4.65 -17.34
N PHE A 181 16.04 3.37 -17.50
CA PHE A 181 14.97 2.66 -16.82
C PHE A 181 15.41 2.32 -15.38
N CYS A 182 14.84 2.97 -14.36
CA CYS A 182 15.13 2.66 -12.96
C CYS A 182 13.93 2.95 -12.04
N GLY A 183 13.68 2.05 -11.08
CA GLY A 183 12.52 2.13 -10.17
C GLY A 183 11.19 1.79 -10.85
N ASP A 184 11.18 0.85 -11.79
CA ASP A 184 10.01 0.47 -12.58
C ASP A 184 9.01 -0.40 -11.80
N THR A 185 9.42 -0.99 -10.68
CA THR A 185 8.58 -1.86 -9.86
C THR A 185 8.29 -1.22 -8.50
N ILE A 186 7.03 -1.22 -8.07
CA ILE A 186 6.60 -0.79 -6.74
C ILE A 186 6.14 -2.03 -5.97
N ASP A 187 6.81 -2.34 -4.86
CA ASP A 187 6.28 -3.31 -3.90
C ASP A 187 5.18 -2.60 -3.11
N MET A 188 3.94 -3.08 -3.25
CA MET A 188 2.77 -2.46 -2.64
C MET A 188 2.02 -3.43 -1.73
N GLY A 189 1.48 -2.86 -0.65
CA GLY A 189 0.60 -3.53 0.30
C GLY A 189 -0.71 -2.75 0.44
N VAL A 190 -1.83 -3.44 0.32
CA VAL A 190 -3.19 -2.91 0.48
C VAL A 190 -3.81 -3.52 1.72
N GLN A 191 -4.36 -2.69 2.60
CA GLN A 191 -5.14 -3.11 3.75
C GLN A 191 -6.58 -2.61 3.61
N ILE A 192 -7.53 -3.54 3.65
CA ILE A 192 -8.97 -3.29 3.61
C ILE A 192 -9.51 -3.60 5.00
N THR A 193 -10.12 -2.61 5.64
CA THR A 193 -10.77 -2.75 6.95
C THR A 193 -12.28 -2.64 6.78
N LEU A 194 -13.02 -3.62 7.28
CA LEU A 194 -14.47 -3.70 7.24
C LEU A 194 -15.01 -3.70 8.67
N PRO A 195 -15.42 -2.54 9.21
CA PRO A 195 -15.97 -2.45 10.56
C PRO A 195 -17.33 -3.13 10.66
N ARG A 196 -17.56 -3.92 11.72
CA ARG A 196 -18.76 -4.74 11.89
C ARG A 196 -19.96 -3.91 12.36
N ILE A 197 -21.15 -4.22 11.84
CA ILE A 197 -22.41 -3.57 12.26
C ILE A 197 -23.50 -4.57 12.64
N ALA A 198 -23.59 -5.70 11.95
CA ALA A 198 -24.68 -6.65 12.10
C ALA A 198 -24.20 -8.09 11.93
N GLY A 199 -24.33 -8.88 13.00
CA GLY A 199 -23.81 -10.24 13.06
C GLY A 199 -22.32 -10.34 12.68
N LYS A 200 -21.90 -11.51 12.20
CA LYS A 200 -20.50 -11.77 11.78
C LYS A 200 -20.18 -11.38 10.33
N ARG A 201 -21.16 -10.91 9.58
CA ARG A 201 -21.06 -10.78 8.12
C ARG A 201 -21.67 -9.51 7.54
N GLY A 202 -22.28 -8.66 8.37
CA GLY A 202 -22.73 -7.32 7.99
C GLY A 202 -21.73 -6.26 8.47
N PHE A 203 -21.32 -5.38 7.56
CA PHE A 203 -20.28 -4.38 7.76
C PHE A 203 -20.74 -2.97 7.37
N TYR A 204 -20.09 -1.97 7.94
CA TYR A 204 -20.11 -0.61 7.43
C TYR A 204 -19.37 -0.52 6.08
N ASP A 205 -19.26 0.69 5.54
CA ASP A 205 -18.40 0.94 4.38
C ASP A 205 -16.94 0.60 4.71
N PHE A 206 -16.15 0.31 3.68
CA PHE A 206 -14.76 -0.11 3.84
C PHE A 206 -13.82 1.07 4.06
N GLU A 207 -12.73 0.82 4.78
CA GLU A 207 -11.57 1.71 4.86
C GLU A 207 -10.41 1.05 4.10
N LEU A 208 -9.80 1.78 3.17
CA LEU A 208 -8.70 1.30 2.33
C LEU A 208 -7.44 2.10 2.67
N GLU A 209 -6.38 1.41 3.08
CA GLU A 209 -5.04 1.96 3.29
C GLU A 209 -4.08 1.29 2.31
N VAL A 210 -3.24 2.07 1.65
CA VAL A 210 -2.25 1.55 0.70
C VAL A 210 -0.88 2.08 1.07
N GLY A 211 0.09 1.18 1.16
CA GLY A 211 1.50 1.52 1.28
C GLY A 211 2.25 0.97 0.08
N GLY A 212 3.28 1.68 -0.36
CA GLY A 212 4.19 1.18 -1.38
C GLY A 212 5.57 1.76 -1.23
N SER A 213 6.55 1.04 -1.74
CA SER A 213 7.94 1.50 -1.86
C SER A 213 8.49 1.10 -3.22
N ILE A 214 9.34 1.94 -3.78
CA ILE A 214 10.06 1.60 -5.00
C ILE A 214 10.96 0.41 -4.71
N ASN A 215 10.83 -0.61 -5.54
CA ASN A 215 11.75 -1.73 -5.59
C ASN A 215 12.91 -1.33 -6.53
N ASP A 216 14.03 -0.92 -5.94
CA ASP A 216 15.27 -0.59 -6.64
C ASP A 216 16.16 -1.83 -6.87
N ASP A 217 15.63 -3.05 -6.62
CA ASP A 217 16.40 -4.29 -6.80
C ASP A 217 16.54 -4.68 -8.29
N TRP A 218 15.91 -3.92 -9.21
CA TRP A 218 16.14 -4.07 -10.64
C TRP A 218 17.52 -3.53 -11.05
N VAL A 219 18.45 -4.46 -11.23
CA VAL A 219 19.71 -4.26 -11.95
C VAL A 219 19.47 -4.66 -13.40
N ASP A 220 19.64 -3.73 -14.33
CA ASP A 220 19.69 -4.01 -15.77
C ASP A 220 20.65 -5.20 -16.03
N PRO A 221 20.16 -6.33 -16.58
CA PRO A 221 21.01 -7.48 -16.90
C PRO A 221 22.23 -7.12 -17.75
N ASP A 222 22.11 -6.08 -18.60
CA ASP A 222 23.14 -5.62 -19.52
C ASP A 222 24.10 -4.55 -18.91
N LEU A 223 23.83 -4.05 -17.70
CA LEU A 223 24.69 -3.09 -16.97
C LEU A 223 25.31 -3.66 -15.69
N LYS A 224 25.64 -4.96 -15.67
CA LYS A 224 26.59 -5.51 -14.66
C LYS A 224 28.01 -4.97 -14.90
N TYR A 225 28.28 -3.75 -14.46
CA TYR A 225 29.65 -3.29 -14.22
C TYR A 225 30.17 -3.86 -12.89
N GLY A 226 30.45 -5.15 -12.91
CA GLY A 226 31.08 -5.92 -11.84
C GLY A 226 31.05 -7.39 -12.24
N LYS A 227 32.21 -8.07 -12.22
CA LYS A 227 32.25 -9.50 -12.51
C LYS A 227 31.23 -10.21 -11.61
N PRO A 228 30.31 -11.03 -12.13
CA PRO A 228 29.44 -11.83 -11.29
C PRO A 228 30.31 -12.67 -10.35
N LEU A 229 29.91 -12.74 -9.09
CA LEU A 229 30.48 -13.71 -8.16
C LEU A 229 30.13 -15.09 -8.72
N GLN A 230 31.16 -15.82 -9.16
CA GLN A 230 31.03 -17.15 -9.73
C GLN A 230 30.24 -18.04 -8.77
N SER A 231 29.17 -18.69 -9.26
CA SER A 231 28.44 -19.67 -8.45
C SER A 231 29.38 -20.78 -8.01
N ARG A 232 29.18 -21.32 -6.80
CA ARG A 232 30.01 -22.43 -6.29
C ARG A 232 29.94 -23.65 -7.19
N LEU A 233 28.78 -23.89 -7.81
CA LEU A 233 28.62 -24.97 -8.77
C LEU A 233 29.50 -24.75 -10.02
N ALA A 234 29.49 -23.54 -10.59
CA ALA A 234 30.36 -23.23 -11.73
C ALA A 234 31.85 -23.31 -11.36
N GLU A 235 32.21 -22.88 -10.14
CA GLU A 235 33.57 -23.02 -9.59
C GLU A 235 33.98 -24.50 -9.44
N GLU A 236 33.11 -25.35 -8.87
CA GLU A 236 33.37 -26.79 -8.72
C GLU A 236 33.45 -27.54 -10.06
N LEU A 237 32.64 -27.12 -11.04
CA LEU A 237 32.64 -27.69 -12.40
C LEU A 237 33.76 -27.13 -13.28
N GLY A 238 34.47 -26.10 -12.83
CA GLY A 238 35.55 -25.45 -13.59
C GLY A 238 35.08 -24.65 -14.81
N ILE A 239 33.82 -24.23 -14.84
CA ILE A 239 33.19 -23.50 -15.94
C ILE A 239 32.72 -22.11 -15.48
N SER A 240 32.33 -21.26 -16.44
CA SER A 240 31.72 -19.96 -16.12
C SER A 240 30.23 -20.12 -15.79
N ASP A 241 29.63 -19.15 -15.09
CA ASP A 241 28.18 -19.15 -14.86
C ASP A 241 27.41 -19.08 -16.18
N ASP A 242 27.90 -18.31 -17.15
CA ASP A 242 27.32 -18.24 -18.50
C ASP A 242 27.35 -19.61 -19.21
N ASP A 243 28.43 -20.38 -19.03
CA ASP A 243 28.54 -21.75 -19.53
C ASP A 243 27.57 -22.69 -18.79
N LEU A 244 27.39 -22.51 -17.48
CA LEU A 244 26.51 -23.33 -16.63
C LEU A 244 25.03 -23.13 -16.98
N GLU A 245 24.59 -21.89 -17.28
CA GLU A 245 23.22 -21.58 -17.69
C GLU A 245 22.81 -22.27 -19.01
N MET A 246 23.78 -22.65 -19.84
CA MET A 246 23.56 -23.36 -21.10
C MET A 246 23.48 -24.88 -20.96
N LEU A 247 23.59 -25.42 -19.75
CA LEU A 247 23.55 -26.85 -19.46
C LEU A 247 22.24 -27.23 -18.77
N GLU A 248 21.65 -28.35 -19.18
CA GLU A 248 20.53 -28.99 -18.49
C GLU A 248 21.00 -30.30 -17.87
N TRP A 249 20.65 -30.55 -16.60
CA TRP A 249 21.05 -31.75 -15.88
C TRP A 249 19.98 -32.27 -14.92
N GLU A 250 20.00 -33.56 -14.67
CA GLU A 250 19.26 -34.21 -13.59
C GLU A 250 20.17 -34.36 -12.36
N THR A 251 19.64 -34.04 -11.18
CA THR A 251 20.37 -34.13 -9.90
C THR A 251 19.88 -35.34 -9.11
N GLN A 252 20.80 -36.22 -8.73
CA GLN A 252 20.54 -37.34 -7.84
C GLN A 252 21.31 -37.18 -6.53
N GLU A 253 20.60 -37.25 -5.40
CA GLU A 253 21.20 -37.18 -4.07
C GLU A 253 21.83 -38.51 -3.68
N ASN A 254 23.08 -38.49 -3.24
CA ASN A 254 23.74 -39.65 -2.65
C ASN A 254 23.67 -39.57 -1.13
N SER A 255 22.60 -40.11 -0.56
CA SER A 255 22.33 -40.11 0.88
C SER A 255 22.44 -41.50 1.52
N SER A 256 22.87 -41.59 2.77
CA SER A 256 22.77 -42.85 3.54
C SER A 256 21.32 -43.17 3.95
N ASN A 257 21.10 -44.42 4.39
CA ASN A 257 19.78 -44.93 4.82
C ASN A 257 19.16 -44.18 6.02
N ASP A 258 19.92 -43.30 6.67
CA ASP A 258 19.51 -42.42 7.77
C ASP A 258 19.36 -40.95 7.33
N GLY A 259 19.49 -40.64 6.05
CA GLY A 259 19.19 -39.32 5.46
C GLY A 259 20.34 -38.32 5.44
N LEU A 260 21.59 -38.74 5.68
CA LEU A 260 22.76 -37.87 5.53
C LEU A 260 23.22 -37.83 4.07
N ILE A 261 23.27 -36.64 3.47
CA ILE A 261 23.72 -36.40 2.09
C ILE A 261 25.25 -36.25 2.08
N TYR A 262 25.94 -37.01 1.23
CA TYR A 262 27.40 -36.95 1.08
C TYR A 262 27.83 -36.10 -0.11
N ASP A 263 27.21 -36.33 -1.26
CA ASP A 263 27.47 -35.64 -2.52
C ASP A 263 26.21 -35.69 -3.42
N PHE A 264 26.21 -34.90 -4.49
CA PHE A 264 25.20 -34.97 -5.54
C PHE A 264 25.84 -35.49 -6.81
N ILE A 265 25.10 -36.31 -7.55
CA ILE A 265 25.47 -36.81 -8.86
C ILE A 265 24.64 -36.04 -9.89
N LEU A 266 25.29 -35.29 -10.77
CA LEU A 266 24.67 -34.57 -11.87
C LEU A 266 24.80 -35.40 -13.14
N THR A 267 23.71 -35.58 -13.88
CA THR A 267 23.69 -36.23 -15.20
C THR A 267 23.25 -35.21 -16.24
N PHE A 268 24.15 -34.82 -17.15
CA PHE A 268 23.86 -33.81 -18.16
C PHE A 268 23.11 -34.41 -19.36
N ASP A 269 22.13 -33.68 -19.88
CA ASP A 269 21.31 -34.11 -21.00
C ASP A 269 22.12 -34.18 -22.32
N ASP A 270 21.64 -34.99 -23.25
CA ASP A 270 22.20 -35.16 -24.59
C ASP A 270 22.07 -33.92 -25.47
N THR A 271 21.22 -32.98 -25.07
CA THR A 271 21.00 -31.68 -25.73
C THR A 271 22.06 -30.63 -25.37
N CYS A 272 22.87 -30.88 -24.33
CA CYS A 272 23.89 -29.93 -23.85
C CYS A 272 25.03 -29.71 -24.87
N PRO A 273 25.52 -28.46 -25.04
CA PRO A 273 26.62 -28.16 -25.95
C PRO A 273 27.91 -28.96 -25.64
N PRO A 274 28.43 -29.78 -26.57
CA PRO A 274 29.62 -30.60 -26.33
C PRO A 274 30.88 -29.78 -26.02
N GLU A 275 30.94 -28.54 -26.53
CA GLU A 275 32.06 -27.61 -26.30
C GLU A 275 32.12 -27.11 -24.85
N ILE A 276 30.99 -27.08 -24.15
CA ILE A 276 30.90 -26.67 -22.75
C ILE A 276 31.11 -27.89 -21.84
N LEU A 277 30.48 -29.03 -22.16
CA LEU A 277 30.71 -30.29 -21.44
C LEU A 277 32.19 -30.70 -21.44
N GLY A 278 32.92 -30.43 -22.53
CA GLY A 278 34.35 -30.69 -22.63
C GLY A 278 35.24 -29.80 -21.74
N LYS A 279 34.70 -28.75 -21.13
CA LYS A 279 35.41 -27.90 -20.16
C LYS A 279 35.30 -28.44 -18.72
N ILE A 280 34.33 -29.29 -18.44
CA ILE A 280 34.06 -29.82 -17.10
C ILE A 280 35.12 -30.88 -16.75
N GLU A 281 35.99 -30.57 -15.79
CA GLU A 281 37.02 -31.50 -15.34
C GLU A 281 36.40 -32.62 -14.50
N GLY A 282 36.57 -33.88 -14.92
CA GLY A 282 36.10 -35.06 -14.18
C GLY A 282 34.72 -35.59 -14.60
N LEU A 283 34.16 -35.07 -15.70
CA LEU A 283 32.97 -35.63 -16.33
C LEU A 283 33.26 -37.05 -16.87
N SER A 284 32.42 -38.02 -16.51
CA SER A 284 32.54 -39.40 -16.98
C SER A 284 31.94 -39.60 -18.38
N ASP A 285 32.22 -40.76 -19.00
CA ASP A 285 31.77 -41.10 -20.36
C ASP A 285 30.23 -41.15 -20.51
N ASP A 286 29.50 -41.32 -19.41
CA ASP A 286 28.03 -41.25 -19.33
C ASP A 286 27.50 -39.85 -18.99
N LYS A 287 28.34 -38.81 -19.12
CA LYS A 287 28.03 -37.40 -18.82
C LYS A 287 27.57 -37.19 -17.38
N THR A 288 28.15 -37.95 -16.44
CA THR A 288 27.89 -37.76 -15.02
C THR A 288 29.08 -37.13 -14.30
N ILE A 289 28.80 -36.33 -13.28
CA ILE A 289 29.84 -35.78 -12.41
C ILE A 289 29.32 -35.73 -10.97
N ARG A 290 30.24 -35.87 -10.01
CA ARG A 290 29.94 -35.73 -8.59
C ARG A 290 30.36 -34.35 -8.12
N VAL A 291 29.43 -33.65 -7.50
CA VAL A 291 29.65 -32.34 -6.88
C VAL A 291 29.42 -32.42 -5.38
N SER A 292 30.05 -31.52 -4.63
CA SER A 292 29.97 -31.56 -3.17
C SER A 292 28.55 -31.26 -2.67
N ALA A 293 28.25 -31.62 -1.42
CA ALA A 293 26.97 -31.28 -0.79
C ALA A 293 26.71 -29.76 -0.68
N ASN A 294 27.75 -28.93 -0.84
CA ASN A 294 27.66 -27.46 -0.78
C ASN A 294 27.68 -26.81 -2.17
N ALA A 295 27.64 -27.60 -3.25
CA ALA A 295 27.76 -27.10 -4.62
C ALA A 295 26.65 -26.09 -4.98
N PHE A 296 25.50 -26.16 -4.30
CA PHE A 296 24.35 -25.28 -4.50
C PHE A 296 24.23 -24.15 -3.47
N ASP A 297 25.22 -23.99 -2.58
CA ASP A 297 25.21 -22.92 -1.58
C ASP A 297 25.61 -21.56 -2.18
N GLU A 298 24.98 -20.48 -1.73
CA GLU A 298 25.34 -19.11 -2.13
C GLU A 298 26.74 -18.72 -1.62
N ASN A 299 27.57 -18.16 -2.51
CA ASN A 299 28.97 -17.87 -2.20
C ASN A 299 29.09 -16.62 -1.28
N THR A 300 29.13 -16.83 0.04
CA THR A 300 29.29 -15.73 1.01
C THR A 300 30.78 -15.41 1.21
N GLN A 301 31.37 -14.57 0.37
CA GLN A 301 32.67 -13.94 0.67
C GLN A 301 32.53 -12.43 0.81
N LEU A 302 32.73 -11.96 2.05
CA LEU A 302 32.89 -10.54 2.41
C LEU A 302 34.18 -10.01 1.77
N ALA A 303 34.07 -9.07 0.83
CA ALA A 303 35.23 -8.47 0.18
C ALA A 303 35.89 -7.39 1.07
N GLU A 304 37.19 -7.56 1.32
CA GLU A 304 38.08 -6.51 1.88
C GLU A 304 38.49 -5.49 0.79
N PRO A 305 38.87 -4.25 1.18
CA PRO A 305 39.05 -3.15 0.24
C PRO A 305 40.40 -3.21 -0.49
N SER A 306 40.38 -2.99 -1.80
CA SER A 306 41.59 -2.72 -2.59
C SER A 306 41.62 -1.28 -3.12
N THR A 307 42.80 -0.66 -2.95
CA THR A 307 43.17 0.73 -3.22
C THR A 307 43.41 1.05 -4.71
N PRO A 308 43.54 2.34 -5.11
CA PRO A 308 42.93 2.91 -6.30
C PRO A 308 43.83 2.91 -7.53
N ASN A 309 43.20 2.98 -8.72
CA ASN A 309 43.89 3.42 -9.92
C ASN A 309 43.27 4.73 -10.45
N ASP A 310 44.16 5.69 -10.63
CA ASP A 310 43.93 7.07 -11.04
C ASP A 310 43.60 7.12 -12.54
N ASN A 311 42.50 7.77 -12.92
CA ASN A 311 42.40 8.46 -14.20
C ASN A 311 41.26 9.49 -14.17
N ARG A 312 41.69 10.75 -14.14
CA ARG A 312 40.85 11.95 -14.19
C ARG A 312 40.22 12.10 -15.57
N GLY A 313 38.92 12.37 -15.59
CA GLY A 313 38.21 12.76 -16.81
C GLY A 313 36.71 12.93 -16.61
N ASN A 314 36.31 13.94 -15.83
CA ASN A 314 34.97 14.56 -15.81
C ASN A 314 33.78 13.65 -15.39
N THR A 315 33.60 13.44 -14.07
CA THR A 315 32.46 12.70 -13.52
C THR A 315 31.32 13.64 -13.14
N MET A 316 30.12 13.42 -13.71
CA MET A 316 28.87 13.79 -13.05
C MET A 316 28.89 13.16 -11.65
N SER A 317 28.78 13.97 -10.58
CA SER A 317 28.85 13.44 -9.22
C SER A 317 27.59 12.63 -8.92
N THR A 318 27.78 11.38 -8.52
CA THR A 318 26.72 10.51 -8.02
C THR A 318 26.14 11.09 -6.72
N TYR A 319 24.84 10.88 -6.47
CA TYR A 319 24.13 11.41 -5.29
C TYR A 319 24.88 11.16 -3.95
N PRO A 320 25.46 9.97 -3.68
CA PRO A 320 26.24 9.73 -2.46
C PRO A 320 27.52 10.57 -2.35
N LYS A 321 28.12 10.93 -3.49
CA LYS A 321 29.35 11.74 -3.52
C LYS A 321 29.08 13.18 -3.09
N ARG A 322 27.99 13.80 -3.56
CA ARG A 322 27.58 15.15 -3.11
C ARG A 322 27.36 15.21 -1.61
N VAL A 323 26.67 14.20 -1.08
CA VAL A 323 26.42 14.08 0.36
C VAL A 323 27.72 13.95 1.15
N ALA A 324 28.66 13.10 0.69
CA ALA A 324 29.98 12.98 1.30
C ALA A 324 30.76 14.29 1.26
N ASP A 325 30.78 14.96 0.11
CA ASP A 325 31.49 16.22 -0.10
C ASP A 325 30.95 17.33 0.82
N ASN A 326 29.65 17.31 1.14
CA ASN A 326 29.01 18.32 1.98
C ASN A 326 29.11 18.02 3.49
N ILE A 327 29.05 16.74 3.91
CA ILE A 327 29.00 16.39 5.34
C ILE A 327 30.36 16.01 5.96
N LEU A 328 31.25 15.35 5.21
CA LEU A 328 32.53 14.88 5.74
C LEU A 328 33.45 16.03 6.15
N PRO A 329 33.58 17.14 5.40
CA PRO A 329 34.42 18.26 5.82
C PRO A 329 33.93 18.95 7.11
N LEU A 330 32.66 18.73 7.47
CA LEU A 330 32.01 19.32 8.64
C LEU A 330 31.96 18.37 9.83
N SER A 331 32.42 17.12 9.66
CA SER A 331 32.40 16.04 10.66
C SER A 331 33.81 15.67 11.10
N MET A 332 33.95 15.01 12.25
CA MET A 332 35.22 14.46 12.70
C MET A 332 35.49 13.07 12.10
N ALA A 333 34.44 12.30 11.82
CA ALA A 333 34.50 11.02 11.16
C ALA A 333 34.99 11.11 9.70
N GLY A 334 35.72 10.07 9.26
CA GLY A 334 36.27 9.97 7.91
C GLY A 334 35.35 9.28 6.88
N ASP A 335 34.23 8.71 7.33
CA ASP A 335 33.27 7.97 6.50
C ASP A 335 31.82 8.39 6.81
N LEU A 336 30.94 8.16 5.83
CA LEU A 336 29.54 8.63 5.88
C LEU A 336 28.73 8.04 7.05
N PRO A 337 28.68 6.71 7.27
CA PRO A 337 27.93 6.14 8.40
C PRO A 337 28.38 6.66 9.77
N ALA A 338 29.70 6.82 9.97
CA ALA A 338 30.22 7.38 11.21
C ALA A 338 29.92 8.88 11.34
N ALA A 339 30.02 9.64 10.24
CA ALA A 339 29.70 11.06 10.23
C ALA A 339 28.25 11.30 10.66
N PHE A 340 27.25 10.62 10.06
CA PHE A 340 25.84 10.83 10.39
C PHE A 340 25.48 10.53 11.87
N LYS A 341 26.28 9.71 12.58
CA LYS A 341 26.09 9.50 14.02
C LYS A 341 26.48 10.73 14.86
N GLU A 342 27.23 11.67 14.31
CA GLU A 342 27.58 12.93 14.97
C GLU A 342 26.48 14.00 14.81
N TRP A 343 25.52 13.80 13.90
CA TRP A 343 24.52 14.79 13.54
C TRP A 343 23.15 14.47 14.14
N HIS A 344 22.47 15.51 14.58
CA HIS A 344 21.10 15.42 15.08
C HIS A 344 20.23 16.57 14.60
N PHE A 345 18.93 16.31 14.51
CA PHE A 345 17.93 17.33 14.22
C PHE A 345 17.67 18.21 15.45
N THR A 346 17.70 19.52 15.26
CA THR A 346 17.65 20.53 16.34
C THR A 346 16.22 20.99 16.70
N ASP A 347 15.20 20.39 16.09
CA ASP A 347 13.80 20.86 16.15
C ASP A 347 13.54 22.23 15.53
N LYS A 348 14.54 22.88 14.91
CA LYS A 348 14.34 24.11 14.15
C LYS A 348 13.97 23.82 12.70
N VAL A 349 12.92 24.50 12.24
CA VAL A 349 12.42 24.40 10.88
C VAL A 349 12.19 25.80 10.32
N LYS A 350 12.47 26.00 9.03
CA LYS A 350 12.30 27.26 8.32
C LYS A 350 11.37 27.07 7.12
N ASP A 351 10.33 27.90 7.02
CA ASP A 351 9.49 28.04 5.81
C ASP A 351 10.01 29.22 5.00
N HIS A 352 10.48 28.94 3.79
CA HIS A 352 10.96 29.97 2.86
C HIS A 352 9.83 30.55 2.00
N LEU A 353 8.58 30.14 2.24
CA LEU A 353 7.35 30.49 1.52
C LEU A 353 7.29 29.94 0.09
N LYS A 354 8.41 29.97 -0.63
CA LYS A 354 8.56 29.47 -2.01
C LYS A 354 9.57 28.32 -2.07
N PRO A 355 9.37 27.33 -2.98
CA PRO A 355 10.27 26.20 -3.16
C PRO A 355 11.47 26.60 -4.04
N ASN A 356 12.35 27.43 -3.51
CA ASN A 356 13.48 28.01 -4.25
C ASN A 356 14.84 27.65 -3.64
N GLU A 357 14.86 26.91 -2.54
CA GLU A 357 16.08 26.67 -1.77
C GLU A 357 16.60 25.25 -2.01
N ASP A 358 17.91 25.11 -1.91
CA ASP A 358 18.60 23.85 -2.16
C ASP A 358 18.93 23.17 -0.85
N CYS A 359 18.86 21.84 -0.84
CA CYS A 359 19.29 21.05 0.30
C CYS A 359 20.80 21.18 0.49
N GLU A 360 21.27 21.73 1.62
CA GLU A 360 22.70 21.91 1.91
C GLU A 360 23.46 20.57 2.11
N LEU A 361 22.77 19.43 1.99
CA LEU A 361 23.37 18.10 2.09
C LEU A 361 23.45 17.39 0.73
N CYS A 362 22.36 17.32 -0.02
CA CYS A 362 22.31 16.54 -1.27
C CYS A 362 22.25 17.38 -2.55
N ASP A 363 22.20 18.70 -2.41
CA ASP A 363 22.07 19.71 -3.48
C ASP A 363 20.82 19.53 -4.36
N ASN A 364 19.79 18.84 -3.85
CA ASN A 364 18.49 18.80 -4.55
C ASN A 364 17.77 20.14 -4.37
N GLU A 365 17.35 20.72 -5.50
CA GLU A 365 16.69 22.02 -5.57
C GLU A 365 15.20 21.95 -5.17
N LYS A 366 14.62 23.12 -4.88
CA LYS A 366 13.17 23.38 -4.69
C LYS A 366 12.58 22.96 -3.34
N LEU A 367 13.35 23.06 -2.27
CA LEU A 367 12.81 22.93 -0.91
C LEU A 367 12.10 24.23 -0.49
N ARG A 368 10.85 24.09 -0.04
CA ARG A 368 10.14 25.15 0.69
C ARG A 368 10.49 25.13 2.19
N TYR A 369 10.70 23.93 2.72
CA TYR A 369 10.93 23.72 4.14
C TYR A 369 12.32 23.16 4.38
N HIS A 370 13.09 23.85 5.21
CA HIS A 370 14.40 23.40 5.67
C HIS A 370 14.35 22.98 7.14
N PHE A 371 15.03 21.89 7.46
CA PHE A 371 15.18 21.33 8.79
C PHE A 371 16.65 21.48 9.20
N GLU A 372 16.92 22.13 10.32
CA GLU A 372 18.29 22.37 10.80
C GLU A 372 18.81 21.12 11.53
N ILE A 373 19.91 20.58 11.03
CA ILE A 373 20.70 19.57 11.72
C ILE A 373 22.00 20.19 12.24
N GLU A 374 22.48 19.70 13.38
CA GLU A 374 23.72 20.16 14.02
C GLU A 374 24.62 18.97 14.33
N ASN A 375 25.92 19.12 14.04
CA ASN A 375 26.93 18.19 14.50
C ASN A 375 27.22 18.44 15.99
N GLU A 376 27.09 17.41 16.82
CA GLU A 376 27.28 17.50 18.27
C GLU A 376 28.72 17.85 18.67
N ILE A 377 29.70 17.43 17.86
CA ILE A 377 31.13 17.58 18.13
C ILE A 377 31.65 18.92 17.59
N THR A 378 31.45 19.17 16.29
CA THR A 378 32.00 20.34 15.59
C THR A 378 31.13 21.58 15.69
N ARG A 379 29.85 21.44 16.10
CA ARG A 379 28.84 22.50 16.15
C ARG A 379 28.50 23.12 14.79
N ASN A 380 28.94 22.49 13.70
CA ASN A 380 28.52 22.86 12.36
C ASN A 380 27.02 22.57 12.17
N ARG A 381 26.38 23.35 11.32
CA ARG A 381 24.94 23.25 11.04
C ARG A 381 24.69 23.18 9.55
N LEU A 382 23.66 22.43 9.19
CA LEU A 382 23.16 22.33 7.82
C LEU A 382 21.64 22.43 7.81
N TRP A 383 21.11 23.04 6.78
CA TRP A 383 19.68 23.11 6.49
C TRP A 383 19.32 22.14 5.37
N ILE A 384 18.52 21.13 5.71
CA ILE A 384 18.27 19.99 4.82
C ILE A 384 16.78 19.72 4.63
N GLY A 385 16.46 18.92 3.62
CA GLY A 385 15.09 18.39 3.43
C GLY A 385 14.76 17.29 4.44
N SER A 386 13.47 17.10 4.73
CA SER A 386 13.01 16.02 5.63
C SER A 386 13.36 14.62 5.10
N SER A 387 13.40 14.45 3.78
CA SER A 387 13.77 13.17 3.15
C SER A 387 15.22 12.80 3.43
N CYS A 388 16.12 13.79 3.50
CA CYS A 388 17.51 13.58 3.89
C CYS A 388 17.66 13.11 5.34
N ILE A 389 16.82 13.60 6.26
CA ILE A 389 16.81 13.13 7.65
C ILE A 389 16.46 11.64 7.71
N LEU A 390 15.44 11.21 6.97
CA LEU A 390 14.99 9.81 6.93
C LEU A 390 16.01 8.91 6.21
N LYS A 391 16.43 9.29 5.01
CA LYS A 391 17.32 8.50 4.14
C LYS A 391 18.68 8.21 4.79
N PHE A 392 19.23 9.19 5.52
CA PHE A 392 20.52 9.04 6.19
C PHE A 392 20.42 8.77 7.69
N GLN A 393 19.19 8.52 8.18
CA GLN A 393 18.91 8.20 9.58
C GLN A 393 19.57 9.19 10.57
N VAL A 394 19.51 10.48 10.26
CA VAL A 394 20.01 11.54 11.16
C VAL A 394 19.26 11.44 12.48
N GLN A 395 19.97 11.54 13.61
CA GLN A 395 19.37 11.33 14.91
C GLN A 395 18.28 12.37 15.22
N VAL A 396 17.11 11.89 15.65
CA VAL A 396 16.01 12.76 16.07
C VAL A 396 15.60 12.36 17.48
N PHE A 397 15.50 13.34 18.37
CA PHE A 397 15.19 13.07 19.78
C PHE A 397 13.71 13.26 20.11
N ASP A 398 13.20 12.51 21.08
CA ASP A 398 11.91 12.79 21.70
C ASP A 398 12.01 13.95 22.72
N ASN A 399 10.89 14.35 23.31
CA ASN A 399 10.86 15.42 24.32
C ASN A 399 11.62 15.08 25.62
N LYS A 400 12.05 13.82 25.79
CA LYS A 400 12.80 13.32 26.95
C LYS A 400 14.29 13.15 26.62
N GLY A 401 14.72 13.42 25.39
CA GLY A 401 16.11 13.28 24.93
C GLY A 401 16.48 11.90 24.40
N ASN A 402 15.52 10.99 24.17
CA ASN A 402 15.81 9.67 23.60
C ASN A 402 15.80 9.70 22.07
N VAL A 403 16.71 8.98 21.42
CA VAL A 403 16.72 8.82 19.96
C VAL A 403 15.48 8.04 19.51
N LEU A 404 14.76 8.59 18.54
CA LEU A 404 13.59 7.98 17.91
C LEU A 404 14.02 6.94 16.88
N ASN A 405 13.20 5.88 16.72
CA ASN A 405 13.33 4.97 15.58
C ASN A 405 12.85 5.66 14.28
N ALA A 406 13.04 5.01 13.14
CA ALA A 406 12.67 5.56 11.83
C ALA A 406 11.18 5.94 11.74
N LYS A 407 10.28 5.07 12.21
CA LYS A 407 8.82 5.28 12.19
C LYS A 407 8.39 6.47 13.05
N ASP A 408 8.93 6.59 14.26
CA ASP A 408 8.63 7.71 15.17
C ASP A 408 9.27 9.02 14.69
N THR A 409 10.44 8.95 14.05
CA THR A 409 11.08 10.08 13.39
C THR A 409 10.21 10.64 12.27
N GLU A 410 9.75 9.77 11.37
CA GLU A 410 8.84 10.14 10.29
C GLU A 410 7.57 10.79 10.84
N LYS A 411 6.96 10.17 11.86
CA LYS A 411 5.77 10.71 12.53
C LYS A 411 6.02 12.11 13.13
N LYS A 412 7.18 12.35 13.74
CA LYS A 412 7.55 13.66 14.29
C LYS A 412 7.74 14.70 13.17
N LEU A 413 8.43 14.35 12.09
CA LEU A 413 8.65 15.24 10.95
C LEU A 413 7.34 15.59 10.23
N ASN A 414 6.46 14.61 10.02
CA ASN A 414 5.14 14.82 9.41
C ASN A 414 4.26 15.74 10.28
N LYS A 415 4.28 15.55 11.60
CA LYS A 415 3.57 16.44 12.54
C LYS A 415 4.10 17.88 12.50
N LEU A 416 5.40 18.08 12.30
CA LEU A 416 5.99 19.42 12.13
C LEU A 416 5.55 20.04 10.81
N LYS A 417 5.60 19.29 9.69
CA LYS A 417 5.10 19.75 8.39
C LYS A 417 3.63 20.14 8.46
N ASP A 418 2.78 19.31 9.05
CA ASP A 418 1.34 19.59 9.22
C ASP A 418 1.10 20.89 9.98
N LYS A 419 1.85 21.12 11.07
CA LYS A 419 1.78 22.35 11.83
C LYS A 419 2.16 23.56 10.98
N MET A 420 3.22 23.45 10.18
CA MET A 420 3.68 24.53 9.31
C MET A 420 2.68 24.85 8.20
N CYS A 421 2.15 23.83 7.53
CA CYS A 421 1.09 24.00 6.53
C CYS A 421 -0.14 24.70 7.14
N TYR A 422 -0.52 24.30 8.35
CA TYR A 422 -1.62 24.93 9.08
C TYR A 422 -1.33 26.40 9.43
N ASP A 423 -0.15 26.70 9.97
CA ASP A 423 0.27 28.06 10.31
C ASP A 423 0.35 28.96 9.07
N ALA A 424 0.83 28.43 7.93
CA ALA A 424 0.84 29.13 6.65
C ALA A 424 -0.58 29.50 6.18
N CYS A 425 -1.55 28.57 6.25
CA CYS A 425 -2.95 28.84 5.95
C CYS A 425 -3.53 29.93 6.86
N ILE A 426 -3.23 29.88 8.16
CA ILE A 426 -3.69 30.89 9.12
C ILE A 426 -3.09 32.26 8.80
N ASN A 427 -1.81 32.34 8.49
CA ASN A 427 -1.16 33.60 8.15
C ASN A 427 -1.73 34.19 6.85
N ALA A 428 -1.97 33.37 5.83
CA ALA A 428 -2.63 33.80 4.60
C ALA A 428 -4.04 34.36 4.87
N LEU A 429 -4.84 33.69 5.70
CA LEU A 429 -6.19 34.15 6.07
C LEU A 429 -6.17 35.43 6.93
N LYS A 430 -5.20 35.57 7.83
CA LYS A 430 -5.01 36.81 8.63
C LYS A 430 -4.61 37.98 7.74
N ASN A 431 -3.64 37.78 6.86
CA ASN A 431 -3.22 38.79 5.88
C ASN A 431 -4.40 39.21 5.01
N LEU A 432 -5.23 38.24 4.60
CA LEU A 432 -6.43 38.51 3.83
C LEU A 432 -7.47 39.33 4.59
N ALA A 433 -7.73 38.99 5.85
CA ALA A 433 -8.67 39.75 6.69
C ALA A 433 -8.19 41.19 6.97
N ILE A 434 -6.87 41.43 6.97
CA ILE A 434 -6.28 42.77 7.10
C ILE A 434 -6.38 43.53 5.77
N ALA A 435 -6.04 42.88 4.65
CA ALA A 435 -6.04 43.49 3.32
C ALA A 435 -7.44 43.86 2.85
N GLU A 436 -8.45 43.04 3.16
CA GLU A 436 -9.85 43.29 2.83
C GLU A 436 -10.73 43.08 4.07
N PRO A 437 -10.97 44.14 4.87
CA PRO A 437 -11.84 44.06 6.03
C PRO A 437 -13.28 43.72 5.62
N ASN A 438 -13.65 42.46 5.85
CA ASN A 438 -14.96 41.91 5.50
C ASN A 438 -15.40 40.92 6.58
N GLU A 439 -16.66 41.02 7.00
CA GLU A 439 -17.25 40.14 8.00
C GLU A 439 -17.21 38.66 7.57
N ILE A 440 -17.40 38.39 6.28
CA ILE A 440 -17.33 37.03 5.71
C ILE A 440 -15.92 36.44 5.83
N LEU A 441 -14.88 37.24 5.58
CA LEU A 441 -13.48 36.81 5.66
C LEU A 441 -13.05 36.60 7.11
N SER A 442 -13.51 37.46 8.01
CA SER A 442 -13.32 37.29 9.45
C SER A 442 -14.00 36.02 9.97
N ASN A 443 -15.22 35.73 9.49
CA ASN A 443 -15.95 34.51 9.80
C ASN A 443 -15.26 33.27 9.21
N ALA A 444 -14.71 33.35 8.00
CA ALA A 444 -13.94 32.26 7.40
C ALA A 444 -12.65 31.95 8.19
N LEU A 445 -11.92 32.97 8.64
CA LEU A 445 -10.74 32.80 9.51
C LEU A 445 -11.13 32.16 10.85
N ASN A 446 -12.17 32.66 11.52
CA ASN A 446 -12.66 32.09 12.78
C ASN A 446 -13.15 30.65 12.60
N TYR A 447 -13.83 30.36 11.48
CA TYR A 447 -14.27 29.02 11.14
C TYR A 447 -13.08 28.08 10.94
N TYR A 448 -12.05 28.51 10.21
CA TYR A 448 -10.86 27.71 9.96
C TYR A 448 -10.04 27.47 11.23
N LEU A 449 -9.89 28.49 12.09
CA LEU A 449 -9.25 28.33 13.42
C LEU A 449 -9.95 27.29 14.30
N LYS A 450 -11.28 27.26 14.24
CA LYS A 450 -12.09 26.33 15.04
C LYS A 450 -12.12 24.92 14.47
N ASN A 451 -12.29 24.79 13.15
CA ASN A 451 -12.60 23.51 12.50
C ASN A 451 -11.41 22.89 11.76
N LYS A 452 -10.36 23.67 11.46
CA LYS A 452 -9.16 23.28 10.70
C LYS A 452 -9.43 22.86 9.24
N TYR A 453 -10.57 23.28 8.68
CA TYR A 453 -10.93 23.09 7.28
C TYR A 453 -11.86 24.19 6.80
N LEU A 454 -11.99 24.34 5.47
CA LEU A 454 -12.96 25.20 4.81
C LEU A 454 -14.15 24.37 4.30
N THR A 455 -15.34 24.96 4.30
CA THR A 455 -16.48 24.43 3.54
C THR A 455 -16.35 24.86 2.07
N PRO A 456 -17.01 24.21 1.11
CA PRO A 456 -16.90 24.59 -0.31
C PRO A 456 -17.25 26.07 -0.57
N LYS A 457 -18.28 26.59 0.10
CA LYS A 457 -18.67 28.00 0.03
C LYS A 457 -17.58 28.94 0.58
N TYR A 458 -16.93 28.58 1.69
CA TYR A 458 -15.81 29.36 2.21
C TYR A 458 -14.55 29.21 1.34
N ALA A 459 -14.28 28.04 0.79
CA ALA A 459 -13.14 27.79 -0.09
C ALA A 459 -13.20 28.70 -1.32
N PHE A 460 -14.34 28.75 -2.02
CA PHE A 460 -14.51 29.67 -3.14
C PHE A 460 -14.20 31.14 -2.77
N VAL A 461 -14.83 31.65 -1.71
CA VAL A 461 -14.67 33.05 -1.29
C VAL A 461 -13.23 33.36 -0.89
N VAL A 462 -12.61 32.48 -0.10
CA VAL A 462 -11.22 32.63 0.36
C VAL A 462 -10.26 32.62 -0.81
N PHE A 463 -10.28 31.59 -1.66
CA PHE A 463 -9.33 31.47 -2.77
C PHE A 463 -9.49 32.58 -3.81
N TRP A 464 -10.72 32.97 -4.13
CA TRP A 464 -10.96 34.11 -5.02
C TRP A 464 -10.33 35.40 -4.47
N ARG A 465 -10.43 35.60 -3.16
CA ARG A 465 -9.93 36.79 -2.47
C ARG A 465 -8.43 36.77 -2.23
N LEU A 466 -7.84 35.61 -1.96
CA LEU A 466 -6.39 35.42 -1.89
C LEU A 466 -5.75 35.75 -3.25
N ASN A 467 -6.29 35.20 -4.34
CA ASN A 467 -5.81 35.49 -5.70
C ASN A 467 -5.97 36.97 -6.07
N LYS A 468 -7.13 37.57 -5.73
CA LYS A 468 -7.39 38.98 -6.03
C LYS A 468 -6.45 39.96 -5.31
N ASN A 469 -6.07 39.65 -4.07
CA ASN A 469 -5.19 40.49 -3.26
C ASN A 469 -3.71 40.13 -3.40
N ASP A 470 -3.35 39.21 -4.31
CA ASP A 470 -1.99 38.72 -4.53
C ASP A 470 -1.31 38.24 -3.22
N ILE A 471 -2.07 37.55 -2.38
CA ILE A 471 -1.58 37.02 -1.11
C ILE A 471 -0.95 35.67 -1.38
N ASP A 472 0.35 35.53 -1.07
CA ASP A 472 1.07 34.27 -1.20
C ASP A 472 0.40 33.15 -0.38
N HIS A 473 0.13 32.04 -1.04
CA HIS A 473 -0.50 30.88 -0.43
C HIS A 473 -0.26 29.62 -1.28
N SER A 474 -0.33 28.45 -0.64
CA SER A 474 -0.32 27.17 -1.34
C SER A 474 -1.69 26.52 -1.23
N PRO A 475 -2.44 26.38 -2.36
CA PRO A 475 -3.78 25.83 -2.32
C PRO A 475 -3.89 24.45 -1.67
N SER A 476 -2.92 23.57 -1.92
CA SER A 476 -2.88 22.20 -1.37
C SER A 476 -2.78 22.14 0.16
N PHE A 477 -2.42 23.23 0.83
CA PHE A 477 -2.36 23.26 2.30
C PHE A 477 -3.72 23.49 2.95
N PHE A 478 -4.69 24.00 2.20
CA PHE A 478 -6.04 24.24 2.71
C PHE A 478 -6.86 22.96 2.62
N LYS A 479 -7.28 22.45 3.77
CA LYS A 479 -8.22 21.33 3.81
C LYS A 479 -9.63 21.82 3.48
N VAL A 480 -10.26 21.24 2.45
CA VAL A 480 -11.68 21.46 2.12
C VAL A 480 -12.47 20.24 2.57
N ALA A 481 -13.62 20.43 3.23
CA ALA A 481 -14.43 19.32 3.73
C ALA A 481 -15.59 18.97 2.77
N LEU A 482 -15.63 17.72 2.31
CA LEU A 482 -16.73 17.12 1.54
C LEU A 482 -17.35 15.88 2.22
N ASN A 483 -17.05 15.67 3.50
CA ASN A 483 -17.50 14.50 4.27
C ASN A 483 -18.97 14.54 4.71
N LYS A 484 -19.70 15.64 4.48
CA LYS A 484 -21.14 15.77 4.80
C LYS A 484 -21.94 15.97 3.53
N ASN A 485 -23.12 15.36 3.45
CA ASN A 485 -24.04 15.52 2.30
C ASN A 485 -24.34 16.98 2.01
N LYS A 486 -24.59 17.80 3.04
CA LYS A 486 -24.76 19.25 2.90
C LYS A 486 -23.59 19.96 2.18
N TYR A 487 -22.36 19.50 2.34
CA TYR A 487 -21.21 20.09 1.65
C TYR A 487 -21.11 19.62 0.20
N LYS A 488 -21.53 18.38 -0.09
CA LYS A 488 -21.64 17.84 -1.46
C LYS A 488 -22.75 18.55 -2.23
N GLU A 489 -23.93 18.73 -1.63
CA GLU A 489 -25.04 19.52 -2.18
C GLU A 489 -24.59 20.94 -2.51
N HIS A 490 -23.90 21.61 -1.57
CA HIS A 490 -23.34 22.93 -1.83
C HIS A 490 -22.30 22.95 -2.95
N LEU A 491 -21.56 21.86 -3.17
CA LEU A 491 -20.60 21.75 -4.26
C LEU A 491 -21.35 21.62 -5.59
N GLU A 492 -22.29 20.68 -5.68
CA GLU A 492 -23.14 20.41 -6.84
C GLU A 492 -23.92 21.66 -7.31
N GLU A 493 -24.44 22.46 -6.39
CA GLU A 493 -25.14 23.71 -6.69
C GLU A 493 -24.22 24.84 -7.20
N MET A 494 -22.90 24.73 -7.04
CA MET A 494 -21.96 25.78 -7.44
C MET A 494 -21.61 25.72 -8.93
N ASP A 495 -21.50 26.88 -9.56
CA ASP A 495 -20.98 26.95 -10.92
C ASP A 495 -19.54 26.41 -10.99
N THR A 496 -19.22 25.63 -12.03
CA THR A 496 -17.91 24.98 -12.21
C THR A 496 -16.72 25.94 -12.10
N PHE A 497 -16.85 27.18 -12.59
CA PHE A 497 -15.78 28.19 -12.48
C PHE A 497 -15.44 28.57 -11.02
N LYS A 498 -16.41 28.47 -10.10
CA LYS A 498 -16.20 28.70 -8.66
C LYS A 498 -15.38 27.57 -8.06
N VAL A 499 -15.67 26.33 -8.48
CA VAL A 499 -14.93 25.14 -8.05
C VAL A 499 -13.50 25.15 -8.59
N HIS A 500 -13.29 25.61 -9.82
CA HIS A 500 -11.95 25.81 -10.40
C HIS A 500 -11.05 26.70 -9.53
N THR A 501 -11.64 27.68 -8.84
CA THR A 501 -10.91 28.65 -8.01
C THR A 501 -10.17 27.99 -6.85
N PHE A 502 -10.68 26.87 -6.33
CA PHE A 502 -10.05 26.11 -5.23
C PHE A 502 -9.75 24.66 -5.62
N TRP A 503 -9.74 24.33 -6.91
CA TRP A 503 -9.53 22.96 -7.42
C TRP A 503 -8.21 22.36 -6.93
N LYS A 504 -7.15 23.17 -6.86
CA LYS A 504 -5.83 22.75 -6.36
C LYS A 504 -5.78 22.46 -4.85
N ALA A 505 -6.83 22.84 -4.10
CA ALA A 505 -6.98 22.55 -2.68
C ALA A 505 -7.79 21.26 -2.41
N LEU A 506 -8.47 20.73 -3.43
CA LEU A 506 -9.16 19.45 -3.33
C LEU A 506 -8.15 18.30 -3.41
N SER A 507 -8.34 17.29 -2.56
CA SER A 507 -7.66 16.01 -2.76
C SER A 507 -8.15 15.37 -4.07
N SER A 508 -7.40 14.42 -4.60
CA SER A 508 -7.81 13.67 -5.78
C SER A 508 -9.16 12.98 -5.61
N SER A 509 -9.42 12.33 -4.46
CA SER A 509 -10.74 11.79 -4.12
C SER A 509 -11.86 12.84 -4.14
N GLN A 510 -11.59 14.06 -3.67
CA GLN A 510 -12.55 15.16 -3.71
C GLN A 510 -12.77 15.73 -5.11
N LYS A 511 -11.75 15.71 -5.97
CA LYS A 511 -11.89 16.06 -7.40
C LYS A 511 -12.80 15.06 -8.11
N LYS A 512 -12.62 13.76 -7.88
CA LYS A 512 -13.53 12.71 -8.42
C LYS A 512 -14.97 12.90 -7.95
N ILE A 513 -15.18 13.29 -6.68
CA ILE A 513 -16.51 13.66 -6.17
C ILE A 513 -17.05 14.88 -6.93
N ALA A 514 -16.25 15.91 -7.13
CA ALA A 514 -16.65 17.10 -7.88
C ALA A 514 -17.03 16.76 -9.34
N GLU A 515 -16.28 15.86 -9.98
CA GLU A 515 -16.56 15.37 -11.34
C GLU A 515 -17.89 14.60 -11.41
N ARG A 516 -18.14 13.72 -10.44
CA ARG A 516 -19.42 13.00 -10.35
C ARG A 516 -20.62 13.94 -10.14
N LEU A 517 -20.40 15.08 -9.50
CA LEU A 517 -21.39 16.14 -9.28
C LEU A 517 -21.51 17.10 -10.47
N GLY A 518 -20.85 16.81 -11.61
CA GLY A 518 -21.02 17.56 -12.86
C GLY A 518 -20.01 18.69 -13.09
N HIS A 519 -18.96 18.80 -12.27
CA HIS A 519 -17.87 19.73 -12.53
C HIS A 519 -16.81 19.11 -13.45
N THR A 520 -16.05 19.95 -14.14
CA THR A 520 -14.89 19.52 -14.94
C THR A 520 -13.61 20.09 -14.35
N ALA A 521 -12.48 19.45 -14.59
CA ALA A 521 -11.18 20.00 -14.23
C ALA A 521 -10.92 21.34 -14.97
N PRO A 522 -10.22 22.30 -14.35
CA PRO A 522 -9.82 23.53 -15.03
C PRO A 522 -8.85 23.20 -16.19
N PRO A 523 -8.92 23.95 -17.30
CA PRO A 523 -7.97 23.78 -18.40
C PRO A 523 -6.53 24.01 -17.92
N ALA A 524 -5.61 23.20 -18.44
CA ALA A 524 -4.19 23.20 -18.09
C ALA A 524 -3.49 24.54 -18.37
#